data_AF-A0A158A7S2-F1
#
_entry.id   AF-A0A158A7S2-F1
#
_cell.length_a   1.000
_cell.length_b   1.000
_cell.length_c   1.000
_cell.angle_alpha   90.00
_cell.angle_beta   90.00
_cell.angle_gamma   90.00
#
_symmetry.space_group_name_H-M   'P 1'
#
loop_
_entity.id
_entity.type
_entity.pdbx_description
1 polymer ?
#
loop_
_entity_poly.entity_id
_entity_poly.type
_entity_poly.pdbx_seq_one_letter_code
_entity_poly.pdbx_strand_id
1 'polypeptide(L)' 'MDSSPLPTGEHVCVTALAHEDLCRVGIFVWVRRKGRDVVAPLAQTNPLSGDKPTRVAVADRHYWHEQGRTF' A
#
# COMPACT_ATOMS: atom_id res chain seq x y z
N MET A 1 1.39 -7.97 13.48
CA MET A 1 0.91 -8.40 12.14
C MET A 1 2.08 -8.28 11.20
N ASP A 2 2.47 -9.38 10.55
CA ASP A 2 3.60 -9.37 9.61
C ASP A 2 3.14 -8.88 8.24
N SER A 3 3.77 -7.82 7.74
CA SER A 3 3.55 -7.37 6.35
C SER A 3 4.31 -8.28 5.40
N SER A 4 3.65 -8.74 4.34
CA SER A 4 4.33 -9.49 3.28
C SER A 4 4.75 -8.52 2.17
N PRO A 5 6.04 -8.45 1.79
CA PRO A 5 6.44 -7.67 0.62
C PRO A 5 5.73 -8.23 -0.63
N LEU A 6 5.30 -7.33 -1.51
CA LEU A 6 4.70 -7.70 -2.77
C LEU A 6 5.80 -7.99 -3.80
N PRO A 7 5.65 -9.04 -4.65
CA PRO A 7 6.57 -9.26 -5.75
C PRO A 7 6.51 -8.12 -6.76
N THR A 8 7.67 -7.68 -7.23
CA THR A 8 7.77 -6.63 -8.24
C THR A 8 7.03 -7.04 -9.52
N GLY A 9 6.21 -6.14 -10.07
CA GLY A 9 5.48 -6.36 -11.32
C GLY A 9 4.20 -7.19 -11.20
N GLU A 10 3.84 -7.67 -10.01
CA GLU A 10 2.58 -8.38 -9.81
C GLU A 10 1.38 -7.40 -9.76
N HIS A 11 0.35 -7.65 -10.56
CA HIS A 11 -0.91 -6.92 -10.49
C HIS A 11 -1.77 -7.46 -9.36
N VAL A 12 -2.19 -6.58 -8.46
CA VAL A 12 -2.96 -6.93 -7.27
C VAL A 12 -4.10 -5.93 -7.06
N CYS A 13 -5.16 -6.38 -6.39
CA CYS A 13 -6.28 -5.50 -6.02
C CYS A 13 -6.10 -5.01 -4.58
N VAL A 14 -5.96 -3.70 -4.40
CA VAL A 14 -6.06 -3.06 -3.09
C VAL A 14 -7.54 -2.98 -2.72
N THR A 15 -7.90 -3.43 -1.52
CA THR A 15 -9.30 -3.57 -1.09
C THR A 15 -9.68 -2.62 0.04
N ALA A 16 -8.75 -2.34 0.96
CA ALA A 16 -8.96 -1.44 2.09
C ALA A 16 -7.62 -1.02 2.69
N LEU A 17 -7.65 0.01 3.54
CA LEU A 17 -6.56 0.27 4.49
C LEU A 17 -6.49 -0.88 5.51
N ALA A 18 -5.28 -1.26 5.88
CA ALA A 18 -5.05 -2.21 6.97
C ALA A 18 -5.15 -1.51 8.34
N HIS A 19 -5.25 -2.30 9.41
CA HIS A 19 -5.52 -1.81 10.77
C HIS A 19 -4.54 -0.70 11.22
N GLU A 20 -5.07 0.30 11.92
CA GLU A 20 -4.36 1.48 12.43
C GLU A 20 -3.16 1.16 13.36
N ASP A 21 -3.06 -0.04 13.90
CA ASP A 21 -1.94 -0.43 14.77
C ASP A 21 -0.57 -0.38 14.05
N LEU A 22 -0.57 -0.38 12.72
CA LEU A 22 0.63 -0.23 11.90
C LEU A 22 1.01 1.23 11.59
N CYS A 23 0.21 2.21 12.04
CA CYS A 23 0.43 3.64 11.75
C CYS A 23 1.73 4.21 12.30
N ARG A 24 2.41 3.54 13.24
CA ARG A 24 3.73 3.99 13.77
C ARG A 24 4.88 3.80 12.79
N VAL A 25 4.70 2.98 11.75
CA VAL A 25 5.80 2.64 10.82
C VAL A 25 5.42 2.89 9.35
N GLY A 26 4.14 3.13 9.05
CA GLY A 26 3.70 3.55 7.73
C GLY A 26 2.23 3.27 7.46
N ILE A 27 1.85 3.44 6.19
CA ILE A 27 0.50 3.15 5.70
C ILE A 27 0.50 1.76 5.05
N PHE A 28 -0.41 0.91 5.50
CA PHE A 28 -0.57 -0.46 5.03
C PHE A 28 -1.97 -0.66 4.45
N VAL A 29 -2.07 -1.60 3.52
CA VAL A 29 -3.31 -1.92 2.82
C VAL A 29 -3.55 -3.43 2.77
N TRP A 30 -4.83 -3.80 2.77
CA TRP A 30 -5.28 -5.13 2.40
C TRP A 30 -5.26 -5.31 0.90
N VAL A 31 -4.58 -6.36 0.48
CA VAL A 31 -4.36 -6.69 -0.92
C VAL A 31 -4.87 -8.10 -1.19
N ARG A 32 -5.72 -8.24 -2.21
CA ARG A 32 -6.15 -9.54 -2.72
C ARG A 32 -5.15 -10.03 -3.76
N ARG A 33 -4.43 -11.11 -3.43
CA ARG A 33 -3.43 -11.75 -4.29
C ARG A 33 -3.75 -13.22 -4.48
N LYS A 34 -4.02 -13.66 -5.72
CA LYS A 34 -4.28 -15.08 -6.07
C LYS A 34 -5.30 -15.76 -5.12
N GLY A 35 -6.36 -15.04 -4.74
CA GLY A 35 -7.41 -15.52 -3.82
C GLY A 35 -7.10 -15.37 -2.33
N ARG A 36 -5.90 -14.92 -1.94
CA ARG A 36 -5.50 -14.70 -0.54
C ARG A 36 -5.48 -13.21 -0.20
N ASP A 37 -5.85 -12.88 1.03
CA ASP A 37 -5.65 -11.55 1.59
C ASP A 37 -4.28 -11.44 2.24
N VAL A 38 -3.55 -10.40 1.88
CA VAL A 38 -2.25 -10.07 2.48
C VAL A 38 -2.22 -8.61 2.85
N VAL A 39 -1.48 -8.29 3.92
CA VAL A 39 -1.18 -6.91 4.31
C VAL A 39 0.15 -6.52 3.68
N ALA A 40 0.16 -5.42 2.94
CA ALA A 40 1.35 -4.90 2.28
C ALA A 40 1.50 -3.38 2.52
N PRO A 41 2.73 -2.84 2.54
CA PRO A 41 2.96 -1.40 2.57
C PRO A 41 2.42 -0.73 1.30
N LEU A 42 1.67 0.37 1.44
CA LEU A 42 1.12 1.10 0.30
C LEU A 42 2.22 1.63 -0.63
N ALA A 43 3.37 1.99 -0.07
CA ALA A 43 4.54 2.49 -0.81
C ALA A 43 5.13 1.46 -1.80
N GLN A 44 4.78 0.17 -1.70
CA GLN A 44 5.20 -0.84 -2.68
C GLN A 44 4.25 -0.96 -3.88
N THR A 45 3.11 -0.26 -3.85
CA THR A 45 2.05 -0.37 -4.86
C THR A 45 2.04 0.84 -5.78
N ASN A 46 1.83 0.63 -7.08
CA ASN A 46 1.57 1.71 -8.02
C ASN A 46 0.12 1.60 -8.52
N PRO A 47 -0.70 2.65 -8.45
CA PRO A 47 -2.11 2.55 -8.81
C PRO A 47 -2.25 2.40 -10.33
N LEU A 48 -2.72 1.24 -10.76
CA LEU A 48 -3.06 0.96 -12.16
C LEU A 48 -4.45 1.49 -12.53
N SER A 49 -5.36 1.52 -11.56
CA SER A 49 -6.71 2.08 -11.66
C SER A 49 -7.11 2.68 -10.32
N GLY A 50 -8.13 3.54 -10.32
CA GLY A 50 -8.60 4.27 -9.14
C GLY A 50 -9.05 5.68 -9.52
N ASP A 51 -9.92 6.25 -8.71
CA ASP A 51 -10.35 7.62 -8.89
C ASP A 51 -9.19 8.61 -8.66
N LYS A 52 -9.38 9.84 -9.14
CA LYS A 52 -8.35 10.88 -9.03
C LYS A 52 -7.91 11.12 -7.56
N PRO A 53 -8.82 11.19 -6.57
CA PRO A 53 -8.43 11.26 -5.15
C PRO A 53 -7.53 10.11 -4.70
N THR A 54 -7.87 8.86 -5.00
CA THR A 54 -7.05 7.69 -4.61
C THR A 54 -5.66 7.78 -5.21
N ARG A 55 -5.56 8.12 -6.50
CA ARG A 55 -4.26 8.24 -7.17
C ARG A 55 -3.37 9.33 -6.56
N VAL A 56 -3.95 10.46 -6.17
CA VAL A 56 -3.22 11.55 -5.53
C VAL A 56 -2.74 11.15 -4.14
N ALA A 57 -3.59 10.51 -3.33
CA ALA A 57 -3.20 10.05 -1.99
C ALA A 57 -2.07 9.02 -2.04
N VAL A 58 -2.11 8.09 -2.99
CA VAL A 58 -1.02 7.12 -3.19
C VAL A 58 0.26 7.81 -3.63
N ALA A 59 0.18 8.74 -4.60
CA ALA A 59 1.35 9.49 -5.08
C ALA A 59 2.00 10.35 -3.98
N ASP A 60 1.20 10.99 -3.14
CA ASP A 60 1.71 11.72 -1.97
C ASP A 60 2.47 10.76 -1.05
N ARG A 61 1.91 9.58 -0.75
CA ARG A 61 2.62 8.61 0.09
C ARG A 61 3.96 8.17 -0.52
N HIS A 62 4.05 7.99 -1.85
CA HIS A 62 5.32 7.73 -2.54
C HIS A 62 6.32 8.86 -2.34
N TYR A 63 5.90 10.10 -2.56
CA TYR A 63 6.74 11.29 -2.35
C TYR A 63 7.31 11.38 -0.93
N TRP A 64 6.49 11.06 0.08
CA TRP A 64 6.95 11.02 1.47
C TRP A 64 7.94 9.87 1.72
N HIS A 65 7.68 8.68 1.17
CA HIS A 65 8.55 7.52 1.34
C HIS A 65 9.93 7.72 0.69
N GLU A 66 9.99 8.30 -0.51
CA GLU A 66 11.25 8.60 -1.22
C GLU A 66 12.13 9.60 -0.48
N GLN A 67 11.54 10.50 0.32
CA GLN A 67 12.27 11.44 1.18
C GLN A 67 12.80 10.81 2.47
N GLY A 68 12.69 9.48 2.63
CA GLY A 68 13.10 8.78 3.85
C GLY A 68 12.21 9.07 5.05
N ARG A 69 11.00 9.61 4.83
CA ARG A 69 10.05 9.90 5.91
C ARG A 69 9.24 8.65 6.26
N THR A 70 9.57 8.08 7.40
CA THR A 70 8.68 7.18 8.13
C THR A 70 7.60 8.00 8.84
N PHE A 71 6.52 7.34 9.27
CA PHE A 71 5.56 7.98 10.16
C PHE A 71 6.19 8.28 11.53
#